data_AF-A0A2G2YV80-F1
#
_entry.id   AF-A0A2G2YV80-F1
#
_cell.length_a   1.000
_cell.length_b   1.000
_cell.length_c   1.000
_cell.angle_alpha   90.00
_cell.angle_beta   90.00
_cell.angle_gamma   90.00
#
_symmetry.space_group_name_H-M   'P 1'
#
loop_
_entity.id
_entity.type
_entity.pdbx_description
1 polymer ?
#
loop_
_entity_poly.entity_id
_entity_poly.type
_entity_poly.pdbx_seq_one_letter_code
_entity_poly.pdbx_strand_id
1 'polypeptide(L)'
;MVYANYGRVKDYTTLREMGVNVSNTVVLARYGKIFRGDIVHNAYSAGAIGVLIFTDKKDYGGERWFPDDKWMPLSGVQVGSVYDGIGDPTTPGWPSTGECERLSDEEVENEGNVPLIPSLPIS
;
A
#
# COMPACT_ATOMS: atom_id res chain seq x y z
N MET A 1 -13.85 -9.40 2.86
CA MET A 1 -12.53 -9.19 2.23
C MET A 1 -12.69 -9.29 0.72
N VAL A 2 -12.03 -8.42 -0.06
CA VAL A 2 -12.13 -8.39 -1.54
C VAL A 2 -10.74 -8.42 -2.16
N TYR A 3 -10.52 -9.30 -3.15
CA TYR A 3 -9.27 -9.33 -3.91
C TYR A 3 -9.30 -8.29 -5.04
N ALA A 4 -8.36 -7.35 -5.03
CA ALA A 4 -8.30 -6.23 -5.97
C ALA A 4 -7.11 -6.31 -6.93
N ASN A 5 -6.61 -7.52 -7.24
CA ASN A 5 -5.50 -7.71 -8.17
C ASN A 5 -4.26 -6.88 -7.75
N TYR A 6 -3.77 -5.95 -8.57
CA TYR A 6 -2.64 -5.08 -8.23
C TYR A 6 -3.08 -3.77 -7.54
N GLY A 7 -4.35 -3.62 -7.16
CA GLY A 7 -4.86 -2.44 -6.48
C GLY A 7 -4.88 -1.16 -7.34
N ARG A 8 -4.88 -1.29 -8.67
CA ARG A 8 -4.94 -0.14 -9.58
C ARG A 8 -6.36 0.39 -9.67
N VAL A 9 -6.51 1.66 -10.02
CA VAL A 9 -7.82 2.28 -10.32
C VAL A 9 -8.68 1.40 -11.23
N LYS A 10 -8.12 0.84 -12.31
CA LYS A 10 -8.85 -0.04 -13.23
C LYS A 10 -9.29 -1.37 -12.62
N ASP A 11 -8.57 -1.89 -11.62
CA ASP A 11 -8.94 -3.11 -10.93
C ASP A 11 -10.22 -2.86 -10.10
N TYR A 12 -10.35 -1.68 -9.46
CA TYR A 12 -11.58 -1.27 -8.78
C TYR A 12 -12.74 -0.96 -9.74
N THR A 13 -12.47 -0.36 -10.90
CA THR A 13 -13.49 -0.19 -11.96
C THR A 13 -14.04 -1.55 -12.39
N THR A 14 -13.16 -2.52 -12.64
CA THR A 14 -13.56 -3.89 -13.02
C THR A 14 -14.41 -4.54 -11.94
N LEU A 15 -14.01 -4.42 -10.66
CA LEU A 15 -14.78 -4.95 -9.53
C LEU A 15 -16.20 -4.35 -9.48
N ARG A 16 -16.32 -3.03 -9.70
CA ARG A 16 -17.63 -2.35 -9.74
C ARG A 16 -18.49 -2.85 -10.90
N GLU A 17 -17.92 -3.03 -12.09
CA GLU A 17 -18.61 -3.58 -13.26
C GLU A 17 -19.07 -5.03 -13.03
N MET A 18 -18.32 -5.79 -12.23
CA MET A 18 -18.71 -7.13 -11.78
C MET A 18 -19.74 -7.13 -10.64
N GLY A 19 -20.19 -5.96 -10.18
CA GLY A 19 -21.14 -5.83 -9.07
C GLY A 19 -20.54 -6.06 -7.68
N VAL A 20 -19.20 -6.04 -7.54
CA VAL A 20 -18.52 -6.22 -6.25
C VAL A 20 -18.42 -4.88 -5.53
N ASN A 21 -18.99 -4.79 -4.33
CA ASN A 21 -18.85 -3.63 -3.45
C ASN A 21 -17.63 -3.78 -2.53
N VAL A 22 -16.73 -2.80 -2.57
CA VAL A 22 -15.50 -2.76 -1.76
C VAL A 22 -15.69 -1.98 -0.45
N SER A 23 -16.74 -1.18 -0.35
CA SER A 23 -16.97 -0.33 0.82
C SER A 23 -17.10 -1.14 2.11
N ASN A 24 -16.46 -0.67 3.18
CA ASN A 24 -16.42 -1.31 4.49
C ASN A 24 -15.81 -2.73 4.47
N THR A 25 -14.88 -2.99 3.56
CA THR A 25 -14.15 -4.26 3.48
C THR A 25 -12.64 -4.08 3.64
N VAL A 26 -11.95 -5.17 4.00
CA VAL A 26 -10.49 -5.27 3.86
C VAL A 26 -10.17 -5.72 2.43
N VAL A 27 -9.31 -4.98 1.75
CA VAL A 27 -8.80 -5.31 0.41
C VAL A 27 -7.57 -6.20 0.53
N LEU A 28 -7.48 -7.22 -0.33
CA LEU A 28 -6.27 -8.00 -0.58
C LEU A 28 -5.74 -7.64 -1.96
N ALA A 29 -4.50 -7.17 -2.04
CA ALA A 29 -3.83 -6.83 -3.30
C ALA A 29 -2.42 -7.42 -3.35
N ARG A 30 -1.90 -7.68 -4.55
CA ARG A 30 -0.51 -8.11 -4.74
C ARG A 30 0.39 -6.93 -5.10
N TYR A 31 1.63 -6.99 -4.63
CA TYR A 31 2.69 -6.07 -5.02
C TYR A 31 2.95 -6.04 -6.52
N GLY A 32 3.50 -4.92 -6.99
CA GLY A 32 3.92 -4.69 -8.37
C GLY A 32 3.03 -3.69 -9.10
N LYS A 33 3.38 -3.40 -10.36
CA LYS A 33 2.70 -2.49 -11.32
C LYS A 33 2.54 -1.02 -10.91
N ILE A 34 2.26 -0.70 -9.65
CA ILE A 34 2.12 0.65 -9.10
C ILE A 34 2.86 0.74 -7.76
N PHE A 35 2.99 1.96 -7.22
CA PHE A 35 3.57 2.16 -5.90
C PHE A 35 2.61 1.60 -4.83
N ARG A 36 3.17 1.09 -3.72
CA ARG A 36 2.35 0.48 -2.66
C ARG A 36 1.49 1.49 -1.92
N GLY A 37 1.90 2.76 -1.85
CA GLY A 37 1.07 3.85 -1.36
C GLY A 37 -0.19 4.01 -2.22
N ASP A 38 -0.05 3.97 -3.55
CA ASP A 38 -1.20 4.03 -4.48
C ASP A 38 -2.20 2.89 -4.26
N ILE A 39 -1.73 1.67 -3.93
CA ILE A 39 -2.62 0.54 -3.62
C ILE A 39 -3.52 0.89 -2.44
N VAL A 40 -2.94 1.47 -1.38
CA VAL A 40 -3.65 1.85 -0.16
C VAL A 40 -4.56 3.06 -0.42
N HIS A 41 -4.07 4.06 -1.13
CA HIS A 41 -4.84 5.25 -1.50
C HIS A 41 -6.07 4.88 -2.33
N ASN A 42 -5.89 4.08 -3.40
CA ASN A 42 -6.99 3.64 -4.24
C ASN A 42 -8.02 2.80 -3.47
N ALA A 43 -7.57 1.94 -2.53
CA ALA A 43 -8.46 1.17 -1.67
C ALA A 43 -9.32 2.08 -0.78
N TYR A 44 -8.68 3.06 -0.16
CA TYR A 44 -9.37 4.08 0.64
C TYR A 44 -10.40 4.85 -0.19
N SER A 45 -10.02 5.32 -1.38
CA SER A 45 -10.95 6.00 -2.30
C SER A 45 -12.12 5.11 -2.74
N ALA A 46 -11.94 3.79 -2.77
CA ALA A 46 -12.99 2.81 -3.04
C ALA A 46 -13.88 2.49 -1.81
N GLY A 47 -13.59 3.08 -0.65
CA GLY A 47 -14.31 2.89 0.61
C GLY A 47 -13.85 1.70 1.44
N ALA A 48 -12.71 1.10 1.13
CA ALA A 48 -12.12 0.05 1.97
C ALA A 48 -11.74 0.62 3.35
N ILE A 49 -11.68 -0.26 4.36
CA ILE A 49 -11.30 0.08 5.74
C ILE A 49 -9.92 -0.46 6.13
N GLY A 50 -9.24 -1.16 5.22
CA GLY A 50 -7.91 -1.67 5.43
C GLY A 50 -7.40 -2.45 4.23
N VAL A 51 -6.07 -2.66 4.17
CA VAL A 51 -5.42 -3.32 3.04
C VAL A 51 -4.40 -4.35 3.52
N LEU A 52 -4.46 -5.56 2.95
CA LEU A 52 -3.42 -6.55 3.00
C LEU A 52 -2.69 -6.58 1.66
N ILE A 53 -1.36 -6.47 1.68
CA ILE A 53 -0.53 -6.50 0.48
C ILE A 53 0.40 -7.70 0.54
N PHE A 54 0.38 -8.56 -0.48
CA PHE A 54 1.23 -9.76 -0.50
C PHE A 54 2.13 -9.81 -1.73
N THR A 55 3.18 -10.61 -1.65
CA THR A 55 4.07 -10.86 -2.78
C THR A 55 3.60 -12.10 -3.55
N ASP A 56 3.17 -11.93 -4.80
CA ASP A 56 2.71 -13.06 -5.62
C ASP A 56 3.89 -13.78 -6.28
N LYS A 57 3.90 -15.12 -6.21
CA LYS A 57 4.88 -15.99 -6.90
C LYS A 57 4.97 -15.66 -8.39
N LYS A 58 3.88 -15.23 -9.01
CA LYS A 58 3.83 -14.83 -10.42
C LYS A 58 4.86 -13.74 -10.76
N ASP A 59 5.06 -12.78 -9.88
CA ASP A 59 5.90 -11.61 -10.13
C ASP A 59 7.27 -11.69 -9.43
N TYR A 60 7.37 -12.44 -8.32
CA TYR A 60 8.56 -12.48 -7.46
C TYR A 60 9.01 -13.89 -7.07
N GLY A 61 8.49 -14.93 -7.73
CA GLY A 61 8.76 -16.33 -7.43
C GLY A 61 9.29 -17.14 -8.61
N GLY A 62 9.82 -18.32 -8.31
CA GLY A 62 10.29 -19.31 -9.29
C GLY A 62 10.06 -20.74 -8.81
N GLU A 63 10.76 -21.71 -9.39
CA GLU A 63 10.61 -23.12 -9.01
C GLU A 63 11.14 -23.38 -7.60
N ARG A 64 12.32 -22.86 -7.30
CA ARG A 64 12.97 -22.90 -5.98
C ARG A 64 13.04 -21.50 -5.38
N TRP A 65 13.34 -21.43 -4.08
CA TRP A 65 13.22 -20.25 -3.23
C TRP A 65 14.55 -20.11 -2.47
N PHE A 66 14.87 -18.92 -1.95
CA PHE A 66 16.06 -18.77 -1.10
C PHE A 66 16.02 -19.76 0.08
N PRO A 67 17.13 -20.44 0.40
CA PRO A 67 18.51 -20.22 -0.11
C PRO A 67 18.88 -20.96 -1.40
N ASP A 68 18.02 -21.86 -1.91
CA ASP A 68 18.34 -22.72 -3.06
C ASP A 68 18.23 -22.00 -4.42
N ASP A 69 17.60 -20.83 -4.43
CA ASP A 69 17.49 -19.96 -5.61
C ASP A 69 17.30 -18.49 -5.16
N LYS A 70 17.31 -17.56 -6.12
CA LYS A 70 17.20 -16.11 -5.87
C LYS A 70 15.79 -15.62 -5.50
N TRP A 71 14.78 -16.49 -5.59
CA TRP A 71 13.37 -16.10 -5.44
C TRP A 71 12.94 -16.00 -3.98
N MET A 72 11.95 -15.14 -3.71
CA MET A 72 11.49 -14.84 -2.35
C MET A 72 10.91 -16.10 -1.68
N PRO A 73 11.27 -16.43 -0.41
CA PRO A 73 10.71 -17.55 0.39
C PRO A 73 9.20 -17.38 0.66
N LEU A 74 8.48 -18.49 0.95
CA LEU A 74 7.02 -18.49 1.21
C LEU A 74 6.65 -17.65 2.42
N SER A 75 7.57 -17.49 3.36
CA SER A 75 7.44 -16.66 4.55
C SER A 75 8.02 -15.25 4.36
N GLY A 76 8.51 -14.93 3.16
CA GLY A 76 9.11 -13.64 2.86
C GLY A 76 8.06 -12.54 2.74
N VAL A 77 8.25 -11.45 3.47
CA VAL A 77 7.38 -10.28 3.44
C VAL A 77 8.16 -9.09 2.89
N GLN A 78 7.66 -8.46 1.84
CA GLN A 78 8.24 -7.21 1.34
C GLN A 78 7.79 -6.05 2.22
N VAL A 79 8.73 -5.36 2.86
CA VAL A 79 8.48 -4.12 3.61
C VAL A 79 8.73 -2.88 2.76
N GLY A 80 8.09 -1.78 3.10
CA GLY A 80 8.33 -0.48 2.46
C GLY A 80 7.30 0.56 2.88
N SER A 81 7.69 1.84 2.80
CA SER A 81 6.78 2.95 3.11
C SER A 81 5.62 3.01 2.10
N VAL A 82 4.45 3.40 2.61
CA VAL A 82 3.23 3.77 1.87
C VAL A 82 3.00 5.29 1.84
N TYR A 83 3.89 6.07 2.45
CA TYR A 83 3.92 7.53 2.36
C TYR A 83 4.30 7.97 0.95
N ASP A 84 3.53 8.89 0.37
CA ASP A 84 3.67 9.38 -1.01
C ASP A 84 4.38 10.76 -1.11
N GLY A 85 4.81 11.31 0.04
CA GLY A 85 5.59 12.55 0.07
C GLY A 85 7.10 12.32 0.06
N ILE A 86 7.85 13.43 0.15
CA ILE A 86 9.31 13.44 0.17
C ILE A 86 9.79 13.98 1.52
N GLY A 87 10.75 13.29 2.14
CA GLY A 87 11.34 13.72 3.41
C GLY A 87 10.52 13.35 4.64
N ASP A 88 10.71 14.09 5.73
CA ASP A 88 9.92 13.97 6.95
C ASP A 88 8.51 14.56 6.72
N PRO A 89 7.43 13.78 6.92
CA PRO A 89 6.05 14.26 6.73
C PRO A 89 5.70 15.51 7.55
N THR A 90 6.38 15.73 8.67
CA THR A 90 6.08 16.86 9.57
C THR A 90 6.89 18.11 9.25
N THR A 91 7.85 18.07 8.33
CA THR A 91 8.69 19.22 7.96
C THR A 91 8.84 19.38 6.44
N PRO A 92 7.74 19.55 5.69
CA PRO A 92 7.76 19.57 4.24
C PRO A 92 8.50 20.81 3.70
N GLY A 93 9.71 20.59 3.18
CA GLY A 93 10.50 21.65 2.54
C GLY A 93 11.49 22.38 3.45
N TRP A 94 11.61 21.99 4.73
CA TRP A 94 12.65 22.50 5.63
C TRP A 94 13.35 21.39 6.43
N PRO A 95 14.55 21.64 6.99
CA PRO A 95 15.30 20.65 7.75
C PRO A 95 14.60 20.24 9.06
N SER A 96 14.52 18.93 9.29
CA SER A 96 14.00 18.33 10.52
C SER A 96 15.04 18.39 11.66
N THR A 97 15.18 19.57 12.28
CA THR A 97 16.10 19.82 13.40
C THR A 97 15.36 19.88 14.75
N GLY A 98 16.09 19.96 15.88
CA GLY A 98 15.49 19.86 17.21
C GLY A 98 14.46 20.95 17.56
N GLU A 99 14.68 22.19 17.11
CA GLU A 99 13.80 23.33 17.39
C GLU A 99 12.99 23.77 16.16
N CYS A 100 12.85 22.91 15.14
CA CYS A 100 12.08 23.25 13.94
C CYS A 100 10.57 23.25 14.21
N GLU A 101 9.85 24.07 13.44
CA GLU A 101 8.40 23.95 13.32
C GLU A 101 8.05 22.59 12.71
N ARG A 102 6.99 21.96 13.25
CA ARG A 102 6.47 20.69 12.75
C ARG A 102 4.97 20.81 12.54
N LEU A 103 4.50 20.26 11.45
CA LEU A 103 3.08 20.05 11.22
C LEU A 103 2.51 19.10 12.27
N SER A 104 1.28 19.38 12.70
CA SER A 104 0.46 18.46 13.49
C SER A 104 0.03 17.24 12.67
N ASP A 105 -0.39 16.16 13.33
CA ASP A 105 -0.88 14.95 12.66
C ASP A 105 -2.05 15.26 11.72
N GLU A 106 -2.97 16.15 12.11
CA GLU A 106 -4.11 16.58 11.29
C GLU A 106 -3.65 17.35 10.03
N GLU A 107 -2.65 18.22 10.15
CA GLU A 107 -2.09 18.92 8.98
C GLU A 107 -1.43 17.93 8.01
N VAL A 108 -0.68 16.95 8.52
CA VAL A 108 -0.06 15.89 7.70
C VAL A 108 -1.11 15.02 7.00
N GLU A 109 -2.19 14.64 7.69
CA GLU A 109 -3.30 13.91 7.08
C GLU A 109 -3.98 14.72 5.97
N ASN A 110 -4.18 16.02 6.19
CA ASN A 110 -4.79 16.93 5.22
C ASN A 110 -3.93 17.16 3.96
N GLU A 111 -2.61 16.94 4.02
CA GLU A 111 -1.76 16.93 2.82
C GLU A 111 -2.07 15.76 1.88
N GLY A 112 -2.68 14.68 2.39
CA GLY A 112 -3.08 13.51 1.60
C GLY A 112 -1.94 12.56 1.22
N ASN A 113 -0.71 12.81 1.69
CA ASN A 113 0.47 11.99 1.42
C ASN A 113 0.58 10.75 2.33
N VAL A 114 -0.12 10.76 3.48
CA VAL A 114 -0.16 9.63 4.42
C VAL A 114 -1.41 8.78 4.21
N PRO A 115 -1.33 7.45 4.45
CA PRO A 115 -2.50 6.58 4.34
C PRO A 115 -3.52 6.86 5.45
N LEU A 116 -4.80 6.86 5.10
CA LEU A 116 -5.91 7.07 6.04
C LEU A 116 -6.60 5.78 6.50
N ILE A 117 -6.08 4.62 6.08
CA ILE A 117 -6.53 3.30 6.52
C ILE A 117 -5.33 2.41 6.86
N PRO A 118 -5.48 1.45 7.79
CA PRO A 118 -4.43 0.49 8.09
C PRO A 118 -4.01 -0.32 6.86
N SER A 119 -2.70 -0.54 6.74
CA SER A 119 -2.14 -1.45 5.74
C SER A 119 -1.11 -2.37 6.37
N LEU A 120 -1.09 -3.64 5.95
CA LEU A 120 -0.16 -4.64 6.47
C LEU A 120 0.38 -5.51 5.32
N PRO A 121 1.71 -5.56 5.10
CA PRO A 121 2.29 -6.52 4.19
C PRO A 121 2.27 -7.93 4.80
N ILE A 122 1.96 -8.94 4.00
CA ILE A 122 1.89 -10.34 4.40
C ILE A 122 2.65 -11.23 3.42
N SER A 123 2.95 -12.46 3.83
CA SER A 123 3.58 -13.49 3.00
C SER A 123 2.55 -14.32 2.24
#